data_AF-A0A1I8C2J2-F1
#
_entry.id   AF-A0A1I8C2J2-F1
#
_cell.length_a   1.000
_cell.length_b   1.000
_cell.length_c   1.000
_cell.angle_alpha   90.00
_cell.angle_beta   90.00
_cell.angle_gamma   90.00
#
_symmetry.space_group_name_H-M   'P 1'
#
loop_
_entity.id
_entity.type
_entity.pdbx_description
1 polymer ?
#
loop_
_entity_poly.entity_id
_entity_poly.type
_entity_poly.pdbx_seq_one_letter_code
_entity_poly.pdbx_strand_id
1 'polypeptide(L)'
;MVKTDDYMDNELTSQTQKFEEHHQQLLEEIRKKNENVHNDWLTPPRSKSAGLAEYESDESQQKMVTLDNGTHDDRRIRRQIANCNERRRMQSINAGFQSLRQLLPCKDGDKMSKASILAATADFIQNLLLERDKLLEENAESAAKRRRMNYGEQNGAPTLDECIKTIEELRILLQNETHLRLKFEKELIESRSSAKSENGQNEVASPSGTITNFFCQQPVINNSSNVVGNVSQNDAVRLLHF
;
A
#
# COMPACT_ATOMS: atom_id res chain seq x y z
N MET A 1 45.94 58.02 10.49
CA MET A 1 45.26 56.72 10.33
C MET A 1 43.94 56.88 11.05
N VAL A 2 42.81 57.01 10.38
CA VAL A 2 42.06 55.91 9.75
C VAL A 2 41.38 56.45 8.48
N LYS A 3 41.81 55.98 7.31
CA LYS A 3 41.16 56.17 6.00
C LYS A 3 40.71 54.77 5.56
N THR A 4 39.60 54.26 6.08
CA THR A 4 39.12 52.93 5.70
C THR A 4 37.60 52.79 5.63
N ASP A 5 36.82 53.74 6.15
CA ASP A 5 35.36 53.56 6.23
C ASP A 5 34.62 54.07 4.98
N ASP A 6 35.19 55.01 4.22
CA ASP A 6 34.60 55.53 2.97
C ASP A 6 34.68 54.56 1.76
N TYR A 7 35.40 53.45 1.89
CA TYR A 7 35.66 52.54 0.77
C TYR A 7 34.58 51.44 0.62
N MET A 8 33.98 51.00 1.74
CA MET A 8 32.96 49.93 1.72
C MET A 8 31.57 50.45 1.34
N ASP A 9 31.24 51.69 1.69
CA ASP A 9 29.98 52.33 1.32
C ASP A 9 29.95 52.71 -0.17
N ASN A 10 31.10 53.04 -0.77
CA ASN A 10 31.22 53.29 -2.21
C ASN A 10 31.01 52.01 -3.04
N GLU A 11 31.48 50.85 -2.58
CA GLU A 11 31.32 49.57 -3.28
C GLU A 11 29.84 49.12 -3.26
N LEU A 12 29.18 49.25 -2.10
CA LEU A 12 27.77 48.89 -1.94
C LEU A 12 26.84 49.87 -2.69
N THR A 13 27.17 51.16 -2.69
CA THR A 13 26.47 52.18 -3.49
C THR A 13 26.68 51.93 -4.98
N SER A 14 27.89 51.55 -5.41
CA SER A 14 28.19 51.23 -6.80
C SER A 14 27.48 49.95 -7.26
N GLN A 15 27.38 48.92 -6.41
CA GLN A 15 26.59 47.72 -6.71
C GLN A 15 25.10 48.01 -6.81
N THR A 16 24.57 48.83 -5.90
CA THR A 16 23.16 49.26 -5.92
C THR A 16 22.86 50.05 -7.17
N GLN A 17 23.75 50.98 -7.55
CA GLN A 17 23.63 51.78 -8.76
C GLN A 17 23.68 50.92 -10.03
N LYS A 18 24.57 49.92 -10.09
CA LYS A 18 24.61 48.96 -11.21
C LYS A 18 23.33 48.13 -11.32
N PHE A 19 22.75 47.74 -10.20
CA PHE A 19 21.48 47.02 -10.18
C PHE A 19 20.32 47.91 -10.67
N GLU A 20 20.28 49.16 -10.21
CA GLU A 20 19.30 50.17 -10.63
C GLU A 20 19.42 50.46 -12.14
N GLU A 21 20.64 50.63 -12.65
CA GLU A 21 20.92 50.84 -14.07
C GLU A 21 20.50 49.63 -14.92
N HIS A 22 20.81 48.41 -14.47
CA HIS A 22 20.38 47.19 -15.14
C HIS A 22 18.85 47.05 -15.15
N HIS A 23 18.18 47.43 -14.06
CA HIS A 23 16.73 47.46 -13.99
C HIS A 23 16.12 48.48 -14.96
N GLN A 24 16.68 49.69 -15.02
CA GLN A 24 16.25 50.72 -15.98
C GLN A 24 16.50 50.29 -17.43
N GLN A 25 17.64 49.65 -17.72
CA GLN A 25 17.92 49.08 -19.04
C GLN A 25 16.91 48.00 -19.41
N LEU A 26 16.54 47.12 -18.48
CA LEU A 26 15.53 46.08 -18.73
C LEU A 26 14.15 46.68 -19.01
N LEU A 27 13.76 47.72 -18.26
CA LEU A 27 12.51 48.46 -18.50
C LEU A 27 12.51 49.14 -19.87
N GLU A 28 13.63 49.73 -20.26
CA GLU A 28 13.82 50.35 -21.57
C GLU A 28 13.80 49.32 -22.71
N GLU A 29 14.37 48.14 -22.49
CA GLU A 29 14.34 47.03 -23.43
C GLU A 29 12.93 46.45 -23.59
N ILE A 30 12.17 46.35 -22.50
CA ILE A 30 10.75 45.98 -22.50
C ILE A 30 9.92 47.05 -23.24
N ARG A 31 10.19 48.33 -23.00
CA ARG A 31 9.53 49.45 -23.71
C ARG A 31 9.78 49.36 -25.21
N LYS A 32 11.04 49.22 -25.65
CA LYS A 32 11.41 49.08 -27.07
C LYS A 32 10.84 47.82 -27.70
N LYS A 33 10.83 46.68 -26.99
CA LYS A 33 10.18 45.45 -27.47
C LYS A 33 8.68 45.65 -27.63
N ASN A 34 8.01 46.36 -26.72
CA ASN A 34 6.59 46.68 -26.84
C ASN A 34 6.29 47.66 -27.98
N GLU A 35 7.17 48.62 -28.26
CA GLU A 35 7.05 49.53 -29.42
C GLU A 35 7.24 48.79 -30.75
N ASN A 36 8.21 47.86 -30.84
CA ASN A 36 8.40 47.03 -32.04
C ASN A 36 7.22 46.07 -32.27
N VAL A 37 6.65 45.50 -31.19
CA VAL A 37 5.41 44.73 -31.26
C VAL A 37 4.25 45.63 -31.69
N HIS A 38 4.18 46.90 -31.26
CA HIS A 38 3.12 47.80 -31.72
C HIS A 38 3.17 48.01 -33.25
N ASN A 39 4.36 48.08 -33.86
CA ASN A 39 4.53 48.26 -35.30
C ASN A 39 4.27 46.99 -36.14
N ASP A 40 4.66 45.80 -35.66
CA ASP A 40 4.37 44.53 -36.35
C ASP A 40 2.88 44.19 -36.37
N TRP A 41 2.12 44.63 -35.36
CA TRP A 41 0.68 44.37 -35.24
C TRP A 41 -0.22 45.40 -35.95
N LEU A 42 0.36 46.48 -36.47
CA LEU A 42 -0.32 47.52 -37.26
C LEU A 42 -0.12 47.37 -38.77
N THR A 43 0.77 46.46 -39.20
CA THR A 43 1.00 46.21 -40.63
C THR A 43 0.09 45.06 -41.09
N PRO A 44 -0.93 45.31 -41.92
CA PRO A 44 -1.79 44.23 -42.43
C PRO A 44 -0.97 43.32 -43.34
N PRO A 45 -1.12 41.99 -43.27
CA PRO A 45 -0.51 41.12 -44.27
C PRO A 45 -1.08 41.45 -45.65
N ARG A 46 -0.20 41.76 -46.60
CA ARG A 46 -0.52 42.06 -48.00
C ARG A 46 -1.24 40.86 -48.63
N SER A 47 -2.57 40.85 -48.64
CA SER A 47 -3.37 39.87 -49.35
C SER A 47 -3.40 40.20 -50.85
N LYS A 48 -2.84 39.29 -51.66
CA LYS A 48 -3.21 39.14 -53.07
C LYS A 48 -4.48 38.29 -53.10
N SER A 49 -5.64 38.92 -53.27
CA SER A 49 -6.90 38.25 -53.64
C SER A 49 -7.75 39.30 -54.35
N ALA A 50 -7.82 39.27 -55.69
CA ALA A 50 -8.79 38.47 -56.46
C ALA A 50 -10.22 38.91 -56.11
N GLY A 51 -10.86 39.55 -57.10
CA GLY A 51 -11.99 40.45 -56.93
C GLY A 51 -13.26 39.83 -56.35
N LEU A 52 -14.05 40.70 -55.74
CA LEU A 52 -15.47 40.51 -55.55
C LEU A 52 -16.18 41.85 -55.78
N ALA A 53 -17.34 41.75 -56.42
CA ALA A 53 -18.02 42.76 -57.21
C ALA A 53 -18.50 44.01 -56.45
N GLU A 54 -18.56 45.09 -57.23
CA GLU A 54 -19.28 46.33 -56.97
C GLU A 54 -20.76 46.08 -56.63
N TYR A 55 -21.23 46.76 -55.59
CA TYR A 55 -22.64 47.07 -55.41
C TYR A 55 -22.72 48.52 -54.91
N GLU A 56 -23.14 49.43 -55.79
CA GLU A 56 -23.42 50.84 -55.52
C GLU A 56 -24.89 51.06 -55.10
N SER A 57 -25.13 52.25 -54.52
CA SER A 57 -26.38 52.86 -54.00
C SER A 57 -26.78 52.44 -52.57
N ASP A 58 -27.10 53.35 -51.64
CA ASP A 58 -27.30 54.81 -51.70
C ASP A 58 -27.26 55.44 -50.29
N GLU A 59 -27.16 56.77 -50.26
CA GLU A 59 -26.93 57.71 -49.16
C GLU A 59 -27.75 57.58 -47.86
N SER A 60 -27.19 58.19 -46.81
CA SER A 60 -27.84 58.77 -45.62
C SER A 60 -27.69 58.01 -44.29
N GLN A 61 -26.53 58.19 -43.63
CA GLN A 61 -26.44 58.81 -42.29
C GLN A 61 -24.99 58.75 -41.79
N GLN A 62 -24.24 59.79 -42.12
CA GLN A 62 -23.00 60.16 -41.47
C GLN A 62 -23.32 60.56 -40.01
N LYS A 63 -23.26 59.59 -39.09
CA LYS A 63 -23.38 59.83 -37.65
C LYS A 63 -22.01 59.70 -36.99
N MET A 64 -21.33 60.85 -36.97
CA MET A 64 -20.46 61.31 -35.90
C MET A 64 -19.55 60.25 -35.25
N VAL A 65 -18.38 60.04 -35.86
CA VAL A 65 -17.21 59.48 -35.18
C VAL A 65 -16.74 60.54 -34.17
N THR A 66 -17.34 60.54 -32.98
CA THR A 66 -16.83 61.31 -31.85
C THR A 66 -15.60 60.61 -31.29
N LEU A 67 -14.54 61.40 -31.12
CA LEU A 67 -13.27 61.05 -30.48
C LEU A 67 -13.47 60.13 -29.28
N ASP A 68 -13.16 58.85 -29.47
CA ASP A 68 -12.89 57.92 -28.37
C ASP A 68 -11.86 56.86 -28.78
N ASN A 69 -10.76 57.33 -29.37
CA ASN A 69 -9.63 56.46 -29.70
C ASN A 69 -9.00 55.89 -28.41
N GLY A 70 -9.08 56.62 -27.30
CA GLY A 70 -8.61 56.20 -25.98
C GLY A 70 -9.34 54.98 -25.43
N THR A 71 -10.68 54.92 -25.47
CA THR A 71 -11.39 53.72 -24.98
C THR A 71 -11.47 52.59 -26.00
N HIS A 72 -11.36 52.89 -27.30
CA HIS A 72 -11.36 51.86 -28.34
C HIS A 72 -10.09 51.01 -28.27
N ASP A 73 -8.93 51.64 -28.09
CA ASP A 73 -7.67 50.93 -27.88
C ASP A 73 -7.67 50.18 -26.55
N ASP A 74 -8.20 50.78 -25.49
CA ASP A 74 -8.38 50.13 -24.19
C ASP A 74 -9.31 48.90 -24.27
N ARG A 75 -10.41 49.00 -25.03
CA ARG A 75 -11.32 47.90 -25.31
C ARG A 75 -10.61 46.81 -26.12
N ARG A 76 -9.79 47.20 -27.10
CA ARG A 76 -8.97 46.27 -27.90
C ARG A 76 -7.94 45.55 -27.04
N ILE A 77 -7.25 46.26 -26.16
CA ILE A 77 -6.27 45.71 -25.21
C ILE A 77 -6.95 44.73 -24.25
N ARG A 78 -8.06 45.12 -23.62
CA ARG A 78 -8.84 44.21 -22.75
C ARG A 78 -9.26 42.93 -23.48
N ARG A 79 -9.71 43.06 -24.72
CA ARG A 79 -10.05 41.90 -25.57
C ARG A 79 -8.85 41.03 -25.90
N GLN A 80 -7.69 41.64 -26.20
CA GLN A 80 -6.45 40.90 -26.44
C GLN A 80 -5.99 40.13 -25.21
N ILE A 81 -6.03 40.75 -24.02
CA ILE A 81 -5.69 40.08 -22.75
C ILE A 81 -6.61 38.88 -22.51
N ALA A 82 -7.92 39.04 -22.70
CA ALA A 82 -8.89 37.96 -22.56
C ALA A 82 -8.61 36.80 -23.54
N ASN A 83 -8.31 37.10 -24.81
CA ASN A 83 -7.96 36.09 -25.82
C ASN A 83 -6.65 35.36 -25.47
N CYS A 84 -5.64 36.08 -24.99
CA CYS A 84 -4.38 35.49 -24.54
C CYS A 84 -4.61 34.54 -23.35
N ASN A 85 -5.49 34.93 -22.42
CA ASN A 85 -5.86 34.08 -21.30
C ASN A 85 -6.57 32.80 -21.77
N GLU A 86 -7.53 32.89 -22.68
CA GLU A 86 -8.21 31.70 -23.22
C GLU A 86 -7.25 30.79 -23.99
N ARG A 87 -6.30 31.35 -24.74
CA ARG A 87 -5.26 30.55 -25.40
C ARG A 87 -4.43 29.77 -24.38
N ARG A 88 -4.02 30.42 -23.28
CA ARG A 88 -3.27 29.78 -22.19
C ARG A 88 -4.11 28.68 -21.53
N ARG A 89 -5.39 28.94 -21.25
CA ARG A 89 -6.33 27.95 -20.71
C ARG A 89 -6.48 26.76 -21.65
N MET A 90 -6.63 26.98 -22.95
CA MET A 90 -6.76 25.91 -23.93
C MET A 90 -5.45 25.09 -24.05
N GLN A 91 -4.30 25.75 -23.97
CA GLN A 91 -2.99 25.10 -23.95
C GLN A 91 -2.82 24.21 -22.71
N SER A 92 -3.15 24.70 -21.50
CA SER A 92 -3.03 23.91 -20.28
C SER A 92 -3.98 22.72 -20.27
N ILE A 93 -5.22 22.88 -20.76
CA ILE A 93 -6.17 21.78 -20.94
C ILE A 93 -5.58 20.72 -21.89
N ASN A 94 -5.03 21.14 -23.04
CA ASN A 94 -4.44 20.21 -24.00
C ASN A 94 -3.21 19.48 -23.44
N ALA A 95 -2.38 20.16 -22.65
CA ALA A 95 -1.27 19.53 -21.93
C ALA A 95 -1.78 18.47 -20.95
N GLY A 96 -2.84 18.76 -20.19
CA GLY A 96 -3.48 17.78 -19.30
C GLY A 96 -3.96 16.53 -20.03
N PHE A 97 -4.58 16.68 -21.22
CA PHE A 97 -4.96 15.52 -22.06
C PHE A 97 -3.76 14.70 -22.53
N GLN A 98 -2.62 15.34 -22.82
CA GLN A 98 -1.40 14.62 -23.20
C GLN A 98 -0.83 13.82 -22.02
N SER A 99 -0.75 14.42 -20.83
CA SER A 99 -0.31 13.72 -19.62
C SER A 99 -1.24 12.55 -19.27
N LEU A 100 -2.56 12.74 -19.37
CA LEU A 100 -3.52 11.68 -19.12
C LEU A 100 -3.33 10.51 -20.09
N ARG A 101 -3.12 10.80 -21.38
CA ARG A 101 -2.87 9.77 -22.40
C ARG A 101 -1.62 8.94 -22.11
N GLN A 102 -0.56 9.53 -21.57
CA GLN A 102 0.67 8.82 -21.23
C GLN A 102 0.49 7.76 -20.12
N LEU A 103 -0.54 7.90 -19.28
CA LEU A 103 -0.85 6.94 -18.22
C LEU A 103 -1.70 5.76 -18.73
N LEU A 104 -2.27 5.87 -19.92
CA LEU A 104 -3.10 4.82 -20.50
C LEU A 104 -2.23 3.78 -21.20
N PRO A 105 -2.61 2.48 -21.13
CA PRO A 105 -1.94 1.43 -21.89
C PRO A 105 -2.24 1.59 -23.39
N CYS A 106 -1.47 2.42 -24.07
CA CYS A 106 -1.56 2.70 -25.50
C CYS A 106 -0.16 2.73 -26.12
N LYS A 107 -0.04 2.48 -27.44
CA LYS A 107 1.25 2.45 -28.13
C LYS A 107 1.78 3.87 -28.32
N ASP A 108 3.10 4.04 -28.17
CA ASP A 108 3.75 5.31 -28.43
C ASP A 108 3.44 5.80 -29.85
N GLY A 109 2.90 7.03 -29.94
CA GLY A 109 2.51 7.64 -31.22
C GLY A 109 1.04 7.47 -31.64
N ASP A 110 0.25 6.63 -30.97
CA ASP A 110 -1.16 6.37 -31.38
C ASP A 110 -2.09 7.56 -31.14
N LYS A 111 -2.58 8.21 -32.21
CA LYS A 111 -3.46 9.39 -32.09
C LYS A 111 -4.81 9.02 -31.45
N MET A 112 -5.05 9.52 -30.24
CA MET A 112 -6.35 9.42 -29.56
C MET A 112 -7.07 10.77 -29.57
N SER A 113 -8.38 10.75 -29.81
CA SER A 113 -9.23 11.92 -29.63
C SER A 113 -9.44 12.22 -28.14
N LYS A 114 -9.85 13.45 -27.79
CA LYS A 114 -10.18 13.81 -26.38
C LYS A 114 -11.25 12.89 -25.79
N ALA A 115 -12.30 12.57 -26.56
CA ALA A 115 -13.35 11.67 -26.12
C ALA A 115 -12.83 10.25 -25.90
N SER A 116 -11.99 9.75 -26.79
CA SER A 116 -11.35 8.44 -26.66
C SER A 116 -10.45 8.36 -25.43
N ILE A 117 -9.68 9.42 -25.13
CA ILE A 117 -8.86 9.48 -23.92
C ILE A 117 -9.74 9.37 -22.67
N LEU A 118 -10.85 10.13 -22.62
CA LEU A 118 -11.76 10.08 -21.47
C LEU A 118 -12.41 8.70 -21.31
N ALA A 119 -12.91 8.11 -22.40
CA ALA A 119 -13.52 6.79 -22.38
C ALA A 119 -12.53 5.71 -21.92
N ALA A 120 -11.35 5.65 -22.56
CA ALA A 120 -10.31 4.69 -22.20
C ALA A 120 -9.81 4.88 -20.76
N THR A 121 -9.76 6.12 -20.26
CA THR A 121 -9.44 6.39 -18.85
C THR A 121 -10.50 5.81 -17.92
N ALA A 122 -11.78 6.00 -18.23
CA ALA A 122 -12.85 5.45 -17.42
C ALA A 122 -12.79 3.91 -17.36
N ASP A 123 -12.63 3.27 -18.52
CA ASP A 123 -12.50 1.81 -18.61
C ASP A 123 -11.27 1.31 -17.86
N PHE A 124 -10.13 2.00 -18.00
CA PHE A 124 -8.90 1.63 -17.32
C PHE A 124 -9.03 1.75 -15.80
N ILE A 125 -9.65 2.82 -15.28
CA ILE A 125 -9.94 2.96 -13.85
C ILE A 125 -10.83 1.80 -13.37
N GLN A 126 -11.88 1.44 -14.10
CA GLN A 126 -12.75 0.32 -13.73
C GLN A 126 -11.97 -1.00 -13.66
N ASN A 127 -11.12 -1.26 -14.66
CA ASN A 127 -10.28 -2.47 -14.67
C ASN A 127 -9.32 -2.50 -13.46
N LEU A 128 -8.68 -1.38 -13.13
CA LEU A 128 -7.82 -1.29 -11.96
C LEU A 128 -8.58 -1.53 -10.64
N LEU A 129 -9.83 -1.06 -10.54
CA LEU A 129 -10.67 -1.30 -9.37
C LEU A 129 -11.04 -2.78 -9.23
N LEU A 130 -11.41 -3.44 -10.33
CA LEU A 130 -11.70 -4.87 -10.35
C LEU A 130 -10.46 -5.70 -10.00
N GLU A 131 -9.29 -5.33 -10.54
CA GLU A 131 -8.03 -6.01 -10.23
C GLU A 131 -7.62 -5.82 -8.77
N ARG A 132 -7.79 -4.62 -8.22
CA ARG A 132 -7.58 -4.35 -6.79
C ARG A 132 -8.45 -5.26 -5.93
N ASP A 133 -9.73 -5.37 -6.23
CA ASP A 133 -10.67 -6.17 -5.42
C ASP A 133 -10.31 -7.67 -5.48
N LYS A 134 -9.96 -8.16 -6.66
CA LYS A 134 -9.45 -9.52 -6.85
C LYS A 134 -8.17 -9.78 -6.04
N LEU A 135 -7.21 -8.86 -6.07
CA LEU A 135 -5.95 -8.99 -5.32
C LEU A 135 -6.18 -8.92 -3.80
N LEU A 136 -7.16 -8.15 -3.34
CA LEU A 136 -7.54 -8.11 -1.93
C LEU A 136 -8.15 -9.44 -1.47
N GLU A 137 -9.00 -10.06 -2.30
CA GLU A 137 -9.55 -11.40 -2.04
C GLU A 137 -8.44 -12.46 -1.98
N GLU A 138 -7.54 -12.49 -2.99
CA GLU A 138 -6.41 -13.42 -3.02
C GLU A 138 -5.47 -13.24 -1.81
N ASN A 139 -5.20 -11.99 -1.41
CA ASN A 139 -4.40 -11.70 -0.22
C ASN A 139 -5.12 -12.12 1.07
N ALA A 140 -6.44 -11.95 1.17
CA ALA A 140 -7.21 -12.39 2.32
C ALA A 140 -7.22 -13.92 2.43
N GLU A 141 -7.38 -14.63 1.32
CA GLU A 141 -7.26 -16.09 1.23
C GLU A 141 -5.85 -16.55 1.60
N SER A 142 -4.82 -15.91 1.07
CA SER A 142 -3.43 -16.20 1.38
C SER A 142 -3.13 -15.97 2.86
N ALA A 143 -3.64 -14.88 3.45
CA ALA A 143 -3.53 -14.60 4.88
C ALA A 143 -4.32 -15.63 5.72
N ALA A 144 -5.49 -16.07 5.28
CA ALA A 144 -6.25 -17.14 5.92
C ALA A 144 -5.52 -18.49 5.85
N LYS A 145 -4.91 -18.82 4.71
CA LYS A 145 -4.07 -20.01 4.53
C LYS A 145 -2.83 -19.95 5.42
N ARG A 146 -2.14 -18.81 5.48
CA ARG A 146 -1.04 -18.58 6.42
C ARG A 146 -1.50 -18.74 7.87
N ARG A 147 -2.66 -18.21 8.24
CA ARG A 147 -3.25 -18.43 9.57
C ARG A 147 -3.53 -19.92 9.83
N ARG A 148 -4.12 -20.66 8.88
CA ARG A 148 -4.35 -22.11 9.03
C ARG A 148 -3.06 -22.91 9.21
N MET A 149 -2.00 -22.56 8.48
CA MET A 149 -0.68 -23.16 8.66
C MET A 149 -0.09 -22.79 10.04
N ASN A 150 -0.23 -21.54 10.46
CA ASN A 150 0.28 -21.04 11.74
C ASN A 150 -0.52 -21.56 12.96
N TYR A 151 -1.82 -21.83 12.81
CA TYR A 151 -2.65 -22.55 13.79
C TYR A 151 -2.22 -24.01 13.97
N GLY A 152 -1.43 -24.58 13.04
CA GLY A 152 -0.76 -25.86 13.20
C GLY A 152 0.55 -25.79 14.01
N GLU A 153 1.15 -24.61 14.16
CA GLU A 153 2.39 -24.41 14.94
C GLU A 153 2.13 -23.86 16.34
N GLN A 154 1.03 -23.13 16.58
CA GLN A 154 0.83 -22.37 17.82
C GLN A 154 -0.30 -22.84 18.74
N ASN A 155 -0.99 -23.94 18.43
CA ASN A 155 -1.86 -24.63 19.39
C ASN A 155 -1.16 -25.91 19.87
N GLY A 156 -0.61 -25.86 21.08
CA GLY A 156 0.17 -26.92 21.72
C GLY A 156 -0.51 -28.30 21.76
N ALA A 157 -0.30 -29.08 20.71
CA ALA A 157 -0.32 -30.52 20.74
C ALA A 157 1.11 -31.00 20.40
N PRO A 158 1.73 -31.84 21.25
CA PRO A 158 3.05 -32.39 20.95
C PRO A 158 2.99 -33.08 19.59
N THR A 159 3.99 -32.79 18.75
CA THR A 159 4.11 -33.43 17.45
C THR A 159 4.21 -34.95 17.62
N LEU A 160 3.86 -35.71 16.58
CA LEU A 160 3.97 -37.17 16.63
C LEU A 160 5.41 -37.62 16.99
N ASP A 161 6.41 -36.88 16.51
CA ASP A 161 7.83 -37.15 16.78
C ASP A 161 8.20 -36.89 18.25
N GLU A 162 7.71 -35.79 18.84
CA GLU A 162 7.86 -35.50 20.26
C GLU A 162 7.14 -36.54 21.14
N CYS A 163 5.98 -37.03 20.71
CA CYS A 163 5.27 -38.11 21.40
C CYS A 163 6.08 -39.41 21.37
N ILE A 164 6.62 -39.79 20.21
CA ILE A 164 7.47 -40.99 20.05
C ILE A 164 8.70 -40.90 20.93
N LYS A 165 9.39 -39.74 20.94
CA LYS A 165 10.56 -39.52 21.78
C LYS A 165 10.22 -39.62 23.26
N THR A 166 9.12 -39.00 23.69
CA THR A 166 8.64 -39.06 25.07
C THR A 166 8.32 -40.50 25.49
N ILE A 167 7.68 -41.28 24.62
CA ILE A 167 7.38 -42.70 24.87
C ILE A 167 8.67 -43.50 25.05
N GLU A 168 9.69 -43.26 24.24
CA GLU A 168 10.97 -43.97 24.34
C GLU A 168 11.73 -43.62 25.63
N GLU A 169 11.77 -42.35 26.01
CA GLU A 169 12.37 -41.91 27.28
C GLU A 169 11.68 -42.57 28.49
N LEU A 170 10.35 -42.63 28.49
CA LEU A 170 9.59 -43.31 29.54
C LEU A 170 9.85 -44.82 29.58
N ARG A 171 10.01 -45.47 28.42
CA ARG A 171 10.39 -46.90 28.36
C ARG A 171 11.73 -47.16 29.01
N ILE A 172 12.73 -46.33 28.71
CA ILE A 172 14.08 -46.43 29.28
C ILE A 172 14.05 -46.23 30.80
N LEU A 173 13.34 -45.20 31.28
CA LEU A 173 13.22 -44.93 32.71
C LEU A 173 12.57 -46.08 33.47
N LEU A 174 11.51 -46.67 32.90
CA LEU A 174 10.84 -47.82 33.49
C LEU A 174 11.75 -49.07 33.53
N GLN A 175 12.53 -49.30 32.47
CA GLN A 175 13.52 -50.39 32.44
C GLN A 175 14.61 -50.20 33.50
N ASN A 176 15.09 -48.96 33.70
CA ASN A 176 16.08 -48.67 34.73
C ASN A 176 15.52 -48.88 36.14
N GLU A 177 14.30 -48.44 36.39
CA GLU A 177 13.61 -48.58 37.67
C GLU A 177 13.41 -50.05 38.04
N THR A 178 12.93 -50.86 37.10
CA THR A 178 12.78 -52.31 37.28
C THR A 178 14.12 -53.03 37.52
N HIS A 179 15.17 -52.64 36.79
CA HIS A 179 16.51 -53.17 36.99
C HIS A 179 17.05 -52.87 38.40
N LEU A 180 16.90 -51.63 38.86
CA LEU A 180 17.32 -51.23 40.20
C LEU A 180 16.54 -51.97 41.30
N ARG A 181 15.22 -52.14 41.14
CA ARG A 181 14.42 -52.94 42.07
C ARG A 181 14.95 -54.35 42.22
N LEU A 182 15.19 -55.03 41.09
CA LEU A 182 15.75 -56.39 41.08
C LEU A 182 17.15 -56.43 41.71
N LYS A 183 17.98 -55.41 41.47
CA LYS A 183 19.31 -55.31 42.06
C LYS A 183 19.22 -55.21 43.59
N PHE A 184 18.43 -54.28 44.11
CA PHE A 184 18.26 -54.10 45.56
C PHE A 184 17.57 -55.30 46.22
N GLU A 185 16.63 -55.94 45.54
CA GLU A 185 16.00 -57.17 46.03
C GLU A 185 17.03 -58.30 46.20
N LYS A 186 17.93 -58.48 45.23
CA LYS A 186 19.03 -59.44 45.33
C LYS A 186 19.99 -59.11 46.48
N GLU A 187 20.40 -57.85 46.62
CA GLU A 187 21.29 -57.41 47.71
C GLU A 187 20.64 -57.62 49.09
N LEU A 188 19.34 -57.39 49.22
CA LEU A 188 18.58 -57.68 50.44
C LEU A 188 18.51 -59.18 50.74
N ILE A 189 18.26 -60.01 49.73
CA ILE A 189 18.24 -61.46 49.87
C ILE A 189 19.63 -61.97 50.30
N GLU A 190 20.69 -61.47 49.68
CA GLU A 190 22.09 -61.84 49.97
C GLU A 190 22.49 -61.43 51.40
N SER A 191 22.17 -60.19 51.80
CA SER A 191 22.37 -59.70 53.17
C SER A 191 21.60 -60.54 54.19
N ARG A 192 20.38 -60.98 53.85
CA ARG A 192 19.56 -61.86 54.70
C ARG A 192 20.10 -63.28 54.76
N SER A 193 20.69 -63.82 53.69
CA SER A 193 21.35 -65.12 53.72
C SER A 193 22.66 -65.10 54.50
N SER A 194 23.45 -64.03 54.39
CA SER A 194 24.70 -63.86 55.15
C SER A 194 24.43 -63.63 56.64
N ALA A 195 23.39 -62.87 57.01
CA ALA A 195 22.97 -62.68 58.39
C ALA A 195 22.42 -63.97 59.05
N LYS A 196 21.93 -64.94 58.26
CA LYS A 196 21.54 -66.27 58.76
C LYS A 196 22.73 -67.20 59.03
N SER A 197 23.93 -66.87 58.56
CA SER A 197 25.14 -67.67 58.80
C SER A 197 25.88 -67.28 60.10
N GLU A 198 25.57 -66.14 60.73
CA GLU A 198 26.25 -65.66 61.94
C GLU A 198 25.39 -65.63 63.20
N ASN A 199 24.14 -66.09 63.16
CA ASN A 199 23.33 -66.23 64.37
C ASN A 199 22.63 -67.58 64.41
N GLY A 200 23.40 -68.61 64.76
CA GLY A 200 22.88 -69.90 65.18
C GLY A 200 22.45 -69.84 66.64
N GLN A 201 21.16 -70.16 66.86
CA GLN A 201 20.48 -70.42 68.14
C GLN A 201 19.75 -69.24 68.79
N ASN A 202 18.48 -69.06 68.41
CA ASN A 202 17.34 -69.43 69.27
C ASN A 202 16.03 -69.34 68.50
N GLU A 203 15.20 -70.37 68.64
CA GLU A 203 13.88 -70.45 68.02
C GLU A 203 12.81 -69.60 68.75
N VAL A 204 11.74 -69.37 67.99
CA VAL A 204 10.31 -69.28 68.37
C VAL A 204 9.65 -67.90 68.14
N ALA A 205 8.53 -68.00 67.40
CA ALA A 205 7.40 -67.07 67.22
C ALA A 205 7.32 -66.31 65.87
N SER A 206 6.47 -66.85 64.98
CA SER A 206 5.68 -66.04 64.02
C SER A 206 4.71 -65.10 64.76
N PRO A 207 4.23 -63.97 64.20
CA PRO A 207 3.55 -63.95 62.89
C PRO A 207 3.69 -62.64 62.05
N SER A 208 3.03 -62.67 60.89
CA SER A 208 2.62 -61.53 60.03
C SER A 208 3.60 -61.02 58.97
N GLY A 209 3.20 -61.26 57.73
CA GLY A 209 3.78 -60.69 56.52
C GLY A 209 3.22 -61.40 55.30
N THR A 210 1.91 -61.26 55.08
CA THR A 210 1.22 -61.75 53.89
C THR A 210 1.93 -61.20 52.66
N ILE A 211 2.68 -62.04 51.94
CA ILE A 211 3.08 -61.76 50.57
C ILE A 211 1.83 -62.00 49.72
N THR A 212 0.99 -60.97 49.59
CA THR A 212 -0.06 -60.97 48.56
C THR A 212 0.62 -60.88 47.21
N ASN A 213 0.68 -62.00 46.50
CA ASN A 213 0.83 -62.03 45.05
C ASN A 213 -0.31 -61.21 44.44
N PHE A 214 -0.07 -59.93 44.15
CA PHE A 214 -0.97 -59.17 43.28
C PHE A 214 -0.55 -59.41 41.84
N PHE A 215 -1.12 -60.48 41.31
CA PHE A 215 -1.32 -60.75 39.91
C PHE A 215 -1.81 -59.47 39.22
N CYS A 216 -1.11 -59.06 38.16
CA CYS A 216 -1.48 -57.96 37.28
C CYS A 216 -2.88 -58.23 36.71
N GLN A 217 -3.88 -57.53 37.25
CA GLN A 217 -5.25 -57.59 36.76
C GLN A 217 -5.37 -56.55 35.65
N GLN A 218 -5.41 -57.02 34.40
CA GLN A 218 -5.84 -56.24 33.25
C GLN A 218 -7.26 -55.70 33.49
N PRO A 219 -7.55 -54.41 33.26
CA PRO A 219 -8.92 -53.94 33.30
C PRO A 219 -9.68 -54.44 32.06
N VAL A 220 -10.74 -55.19 32.32
CA VAL A 220 -11.77 -55.60 31.37
C VAL A 220 -12.52 -54.34 30.94
N ILE A 221 -12.48 -54.02 29.64
CA ILE A 221 -13.24 -52.93 29.03
C ILE A 221 -14.68 -53.44 28.83
N ASN A 222 -15.61 -53.02 29.70
CA ASN A 222 -17.03 -53.25 29.52
C ASN A 222 -17.68 -52.06 28.80
N ASN A 223 -18.19 -52.33 27.60
CA ASN A 223 -19.13 -51.47 26.88
C ASN A 223 -20.55 -51.66 27.46
N SER A 224 -21.21 -50.56 27.83
CA SER A 224 -22.65 -50.30 27.68
C SER A 224 -22.96 -48.90 28.25
N SER A 225 -23.41 -47.95 27.43
CA SER A 225 -24.84 -47.67 27.16
C SER A 225 -25.54 -47.12 28.42
N ASN A 226 -26.26 -46.00 28.48
CA ASN A 226 -26.81 -45.05 27.51
C ASN A 226 -27.60 -43.98 28.34
N VAL A 227 -28.20 -42.98 27.67
CA VAL A 227 -29.34 -42.11 28.09
C VAL A 227 -29.00 -40.95 29.07
N VAL A 228 -29.48 -39.70 28.99
CA VAL A 228 -30.66 -39.04 28.37
C VAL A 228 -30.32 -37.52 28.20
N GLY A 229 -30.59 -36.89 27.04
CA GLY A 229 -31.64 -35.85 26.89
C GLY A 229 -31.03 -34.45 26.67
N ASN A 230 -31.59 -33.49 25.94
CA ASN A 230 -32.80 -33.38 25.12
C ASN A 230 -32.66 -32.12 24.23
N VAL A 231 -33.13 -32.22 22.98
CA VAL A 231 -34.00 -31.25 22.25
C VAL A 231 -33.44 -29.94 21.62
N SER A 232 -33.87 -29.77 20.36
CA SER A 232 -34.23 -28.56 19.59
C SER A 232 -33.32 -28.22 18.40
N GLN A 233 -33.63 -28.68 17.18
CA GLN A 233 -34.55 -28.10 16.17
C GLN A 233 -34.06 -26.79 15.50
N ASN A 234 -34.09 -26.85 14.16
CA ASN A 234 -34.18 -25.77 13.16
C ASN A 234 -32.83 -25.29 12.59
N ASP A 235 -32.47 -25.70 11.37
CA ASP A 235 -32.88 -25.11 10.06
C ASP A 235 -31.97 -23.93 9.71
N ALA A 236 -31.59 -23.63 8.47
CA ALA A 236 -31.62 -24.31 7.20
C ALA A 236 -30.76 -23.47 6.26
N VAL A 237 -30.22 -24.13 5.25
CA VAL A 237 -29.70 -23.56 4.01
C VAL A 237 -30.68 -22.53 3.42
N ARG A 238 -30.19 -21.36 2.99
CA ARG A 238 -30.82 -20.59 1.91
C ARG A 238 -29.77 -19.92 1.00
N LEU A 239 -29.55 -20.56 -0.14
CA LEU A 239 -29.29 -19.89 -1.42
C LEU A 239 -30.61 -19.28 -1.95
N LEU A 240 -30.51 -18.15 -2.65
CA LEU A 240 -31.18 -17.75 -3.92
C LEU A 240 -31.15 -16.20 -4.02
N HIS A 241 -30.45 -15.63 -5.00
CA HIS A 241 -31.00 -15.24 -6.31
C HIS A 241 -32.15 -14.22 -6.24
N PHE A 242 -31.80 -12.93 -6.41
CA PHE A 242 -32.36 -12.02 -7.40
C PHE A 242 -31.34 -10.91 -7.67
#